data_AF-A0A957YQN5-F1
#
_entry.id   AF-A0A957YQN5-F1
#
_cell.length_a   1.000
_cell.length_b   1.000
_cell.length_c   1.000
_cell.angle_alpha   90.00
_cell.angle_beta   90.00
_cell.angle_gamma   90.00
#
_symmetry.space_group_name_H-M   'P 1'
#
loop_
_entity.id
_entity.type
_entity.pdbx_description
1 polymer ?
#
loop_
_entity_poly.entity_id
_entity_poly.type
_entity_poly.pdbx_seq_one_letter_code
_entity_poly.pdbx_strand_id
1 'polypeptide(L)'
;MGLTNDQWYFLNSSKIWLRGIVYQGRRLLENQQRMQSAMQAIPVENLIWRQDFPVYNDLRIVEEHFFVISVSKAIDWLKEVRKFRKDLITDIDSFLQGLPEAKDLRNMREHDVDYFKGKGKAQDRFVKNMPDATIDGSASYSDGNGYLIGGRLNVQHAIDAAQKLYPKVEKVVLEIHEIE
;
A
#
# COMPACT_ATOMS: atom_id res chain seq x y z
N MET A 1 -2.88 -29.53 -17.57
CA MET A 1 -1.49 -29.09 -17.82
C MET A 1 -1.01 -28.47 -16.52
N GLY A 2 0.05 -29.00 -15.90
CA GLY A 2 0.59 -28.43 -14.66
C GLY A 2 1.17 -27.04 -14.89
N LEU A 3 1.25 -26.23 -13.83
CA LEU A 3 1.94 -24.94 -13.86
C LEU A 3 3.45 -25.16 -13.96
N THR A 4 4.15 -24.27 -14.67
CA THR A 4 5.62 -24.25 -14.66
C THR A 4 6.15 -23.73 -13.31
N ASN A 5 7.43 -23.97 -13.01
CA ASN A 5 8.08 -23.42 -11.81
C ASN A 5 7.95 -21.90 -11.73
N ASP A 6 8.11 -21.20 -12.85
CA ASP A 6 7.98 -19.73 -12.92
C ASP A 6 6.55 -19.29 -12.62
N GLN A 7 5.56 -20.00 -13.17
CA GLN A 7 4.15 -19.71 -12.93
C GLN A 7 3.76 -19.92 -11.46
N TRP A 8 4.25 -20.99 -10.84
CA TRP A 8 4.09 -21.21 -9.39
C TRP A 8 4.75 -20.10 -8.59
N TYR A 9 5.97 -19.69 -8.96
CA TYR A 9 6.70 -18.62 -8.28
C TYR A 9 5.92 -17.30 -8.33
N PHE A 10 5.43 -16.88 -9.49
CA PHE A 10 4.61 -15.67 -9.62
C PHE A 10 3.32 -15.71 -8.78
N LEU A 11 2.64 -16.87 -8.74
CA LEU A 11 1.46 -17.07 -7.91
C LEU A 11 1.77 -16.98 -6.42
N ASN A 12 2.80 -17.70 -5.97
CA ASN A 12 3.19 -17.72 -4.57
C ASN A 12 3.70 -16.33 -4.11
N SER A 13 4.48 -15.63 -4.95
CA SER A 13 4.88 -14.24 -4.69
C SER A 13 3.67 -13.31 -4.61
N SER A 14 2.70 -13.41 -5.52
CA SER A 14 1.46 -12.63 -5.45
C SER A 14 0.71 -12.84 -4.14
N LYS A 15 0.56 -14.11 -3.71
CA LYS A 15 -0.05 -14.47 -2.41
C LYS A 15 0.68 -13.81 -1.25
N ILE A 16 2.01 -13.89 -1.21
CA ILE A 16 2.84 -13.32 -0.14
C ILE A 16 2.66 -11.80 -0.06
N TRP A 17 2.72 -11.10 -1.20
CA TRP A 17 2.60 -9.65 -1.22
C TRP A 17 1.19 -9.16 -0.93
N LEU A 18 0.14 -9.88 -1.37
CA LEU A 18 -1.23 -9.61 -0.95
C LEU A 18 -1.39 -9.72 0.57
N ARG A 19 -0.78 -10.74 1.19
CA ARG A 19 -0.74 -10.87 2.66
C ARG A 19 0.04 -9.74 3.31
N GLY A 20 1.14 -9.33 2.69
CA GLY A 20 1.97 -8.20 3.10
C GLY A 20 1.17 -6.90 3.16
N ILE A 21 0.33 -6.61 2.15
CA ILE A 21 -0.56 -5.43 2.16
C ILE A 21 -1.46 -5.46 3.40
N VAL A 22 -2.12 -6.59 3.67
CA VAL A 22 -3.05 -6.68 4.80
C VAL A 22 -2.32 -6.51 6.13
N TYR A 23 -1.16 -7.17 6.28
CA TYR A 23 -0.36 -7.11 7.51
C TYR A 23 0.18 -5.69 7.77
N GLN A 24 0.84 -5.10 6.77
CA GLN A 24 1.42 -3.76 6.91
C GLN A 24 0.34 -2.68 7.03
N GLY A 25 -0.77 -2.83 6.28
CA GLY A 25 -1.89 -1.90 6.35
C GLY A 25 -2.51 -1.86 7.75
N ARG A 26 -2.72 -3.02 8.39
CA ARG A 26 -3.23 -3.07 9.77
C ARG A 26 -2.28 -2.43 10.76
N ARG A 27 -0.98 -2.72 10.69
CA ARG A 27 0.05 -2.06 11.53
C ARG A 27 0.01 -0.55 11.39
N LEU A 28 -0.12 -0.07 10.16
CA LEU A 28 -0.18 1.36 9.87
C LEU A 28 -1.42 2.02 10.48
N LEU A 29 -2.59 1.39 10.36
CA LEU A 29 -3.83 1.88 10.96
C LEU A 29 -3.79 1.85 12.50
N GLU A 30 -3.20 0.81 13.09
CA GLU A 30 -2.99 0.72 14.54
C GLU A 30 -2.08 1.87 15.04
N ASN A 31 -0.99 2.14 14.33
CA ASN A 31 -0.08 3.25 14.66
C ASN A 31 -0.77 4.61 14.52
N GLN A 32 -1.57 4.80 13.47
CA GLN A 32 -2.36 6.01 13.28
C GLN A 32 -3.36 6.22 14.43
N GLN A 33 -4.07 5.16 14.85
CA GLN A 33 -5.02 5.21 15.96
C GLN A 33 -4.33 5.52 17.30
N ARG A 34 -3.15 4.95 17.54
CA ARG A 34 -2.33 5.26 18.72
C ARG A 34 -1.91 6.73 18.73
N MET A 35 -1.47 7.26 17.59
CA MET A 35 -1.11 8.66 17.44
C MET A 35 -2.32 9.58 17.71
N GLN A 36 -3.47 9.29 17.10
CA GLN A 36 -4.71 10.05 17.33
C GLN A 36 -5.14 10.05 18.80
N SER A 37 -5.10 8.87 19.44
CA SER A 37 -5.39 8.74 20.88
C SER A 37 -4.42 9.54 21.74
N ALA A 38 -3.12 9.52 21.38
CA ALA A 38 -2.10 10.30 22.08
C ALA A 38 -2.32 11.82 21.92
N MET A 39 -2.83 12.26 20.78
CA MET A 39 -3.16 13.67 20.50
C MET A 39 -4.42 14.17 21.19
N GLN A 40 -5.46 13.33 21.33
CA GLN A 40 -6.70 13.74 21.99
C GLN A 40 -6.56 13.92 23.51
N ALA A 41 -5.57 13.26 24.11
CA ALA A 41 -5.37 13.26 25.56
C ALA A 41 -4.74 14.55 26.11
N ILE A 42 -4.23 15.45 25.25
CA ILE A 42 -3.37 16.58 25.65
C ILE A 42 -3.59 17.77 24.70
N PRO A 43 -3.59 19.04 25.18
CA PRO A 43 -3.53 20.22 24.31
C PRO A 43 -2.38 20.16 23.31
N VAL A 44 -2.60 20.63 22.08
CA VAL A 44 -1.63 20.57 20.96
C VAL A 44 -0.29 21.23 21.31
N GLU A 45 -0.29 22.30 22.11
CA GLU A 45 0.94 22.93 22.59
C GLU A 45 1.85 22.02 23.41
N ASN A 46 1.34 20.93 23.98
CA ASN A 46 2.07 20.04 24.89
C ASN A 46 2.47 18.69 24.26
N LEU A 47 2.06 18.44 23.01
CA LEU A 47 2.22 17.16 22.32
C LEU A 47 3.69 16.80 22.02
N ILE A 48 4.50 17.80 21.68
CA ILE A 48 5.93 17.65 21.35
C ILE A 48 6.78 17.21 22.55
N TRP A 49 6.28 17.41 23.77
CA TRP A 49 6.98 17.05 25.02
C TRP A 49 6.74 15.61 25.45
N ARG A 50 5.87 14.87 24.75
CA ARG A 50 5.68 13.44 24.97
C ARG A 50 6.74 12.67 24.18
N GLN A 51 7.62 11.95 24.88
CA GLN A 51 8.69 11.15 24.27
C GLN A 51 8.19 10.21 23.16
N ASP A 52 6.97 9.70 23.27
CA ASP A 52 6.42 8.72 22.33
C ASP A 52 5.92 9.35 21.02
N PHE A 53 5.56 10.64 20.99
CA PHE A 53 4.96 11.26 19.80
C PHE A 53 5.94 11.36 18.61
N PRO A 54 7.19 11.83 18.78
CA PRO A 54 8.18 11.79 17.71
C PRO A 54 8.42 10.37 17.19
N VAL A 55 8.50 9.38 18.10
CA VAL A 55 8.72 7.97 17.74
C VAL A 55 7.60 7.45 16.85
N TYR A 56 6.34 7.68 17.22
CA TYR A 56 5.20 7.25 16.40
C TYR A 56 5.13 7.97 15.06
N ASN A 57 5.46 9.25 15.01
CA ASN A 57 5.47 10.01 13.77
C ASN A 57 6.58 9.55 12.81
N ASP A 58 7.78 9.26 13.32
CA ASP A 58 8.90 8.81 12.50
C ASP A 58 8.66 7.38 11.99
N LEU A 59 8.19 6.48 12.85
CA LEU A 59 7.85 5.11 12.46
C LEU A 59 6.72 5.07 11.45
N ARG A 60 5.73 5.98 11.53
CA ARG A 60 4.65 6.09 10.55
C ARG A 60 5.18 6.25 9.12
N ILE A 61 6.15 7.13 8.90
CA ILE A 61 6.71 7.37 7.56
C ILE A 61 7.34 6.08 7.00
N VAL A 62 8.08 5.36 7.84
CA VAL A 62 8.72 4.08 7.48
C VAL A 62 7.67 3.00 7.17
N GLU A 63 6.65 2.85 8.01
CA GLU A 63 5.59 1.86 7.83
C GLU A 63 4.77 2.14 6.56
N GLU A 64 4.46 3.40 6.26
CA GLU A 64 3.83 3.78 4.99
C GLU A 64 4.69 3.43 3.79
N HIS A 65 6.01 3.64 3.86
CA HIS A 65 6.90 3.30 2.77
C HIS A 65 6.85 1.78 2.49
N PHE A 66 6.92 0.95 3.52
CA PHE A 66 6.80 -0.50 3.36
C PHE A 66 5.41 -0.93 2.88
N PHE A 67 4.34 -0.25 3.30
CA PHE A 67 3.01 -0.49 2.78
C PHE A 67 2.90 -0.19 1.28
N VAL A 68 3.39 0.97 0.84
CA VAL A 68 3.42 1.38 -0.57
C VAL A 68 4.24 0.39 -1.42
N ILE A 69 5.39 -0.06 -0.92
CA ILE A 69 6.18 -1.13 -1.57
C ILE A 69 5.35 -2.40 -1.70
N SER A 70 4.64 -2.80 -0.64
CA SER A 70 3.87 -4.05 -0.64
C SER A 70 2.76 -4.02 -1.69
N VAL A 71 2.06 -2.90 -1.82
CA VAL A 71 1.07 -2.69 -2.88
C VAL A 71 1.71 -2.73 -4.27
N SER A 72 2.81 -2.01 -4.47
CA SER A 72 3.49 -1.98 -5.77
C SER A 72 4.00 -3.36 -6.19
N LYS A 73 4.58 -4.13 -5.27
CA LYS A 73 5.07 -5.49 -5.55
C LYS A 73 3.92 -6.44 -5.85
N ALA A 74 2.81 -6.37 -5.12
CA ALA A 74 1.63 -7.16 -5.44
C ALA A 74 1.13 -6.86 -6.87
N ILE A 75 1.06 -5.59 -7.26
CA ILE A 75 0.67 -5.18 -8.61
C ILE A 75 1.58 -5.80 -9.69
N ASP A 76 2.90 -5.76 -9.49
CA ASP A 76 3.85 -6.30 -10.44
C ASP A 76 3.69 -7.82 -10.61
N TRP A 77 3.60 -8.58 -9.51
CA TRP A 77 3.42 -10.03 -9.59
C TRP A 77 2.05 -10.44 -10.14
N LEU A 78 0.99 -9.73 -9.77
CA LEU A 78 -0.36 -10.03 -10.26
C LEU A 78 -0.49 -9.78 -11.77
N LYS A 79 0.24 -8.82 -12.33
CA LYS A 79 0.31 -8.62 -13.79
C LYS A 79 0.93 -9.82 -14.51
N GLU A 80 1.91 -10.48 -13.90
CA GLU A 80 2.46 -11.71 -14.45
C GLU A 80 1.46 -12.87 -14.31
N VAL A 81 0.83 -13.03 -13.14
CA VAL A 81 -0.22 -14.06 -12.91
C VAL A 81 -1.37 -13.93 -13.91
N ARG A 82 -1.81 -12.69 -14.19
CA ARG A 82 -2.87 -12.38 -15.14
C ARG A 82 -2.64 -12.98 -16.53
N LYS A 83 -1.39 -13.13 -16.97
CA LYS A 83 -1.04 -13.63 -18.31
C LYS A 83 -1.39 -15.12 -18.49
N PHE A 84 -1.43 -15.89 -17.41
CA PHE A 84 -1.64 -17.35 -17.49
C PHE A 84 -2.81 -17.87 -16.63
N ARG A 85 -3.39 -17.09 -15.71
CA ARG A 85 -4.52 -17.49 -14.86
C ARG A 85 -5.82 -16.82 -15.25
N LYS A 86 -6.49 -17.40 -16.25
CA LYS A 86 -7.73 -16.87 -16.83
C LYS A 86 -8.88 -16.78 -15.82
N ASP A 87 -8.93 -17.72 -14.89
CA ASP A 87 -9.94 -17.79 -13.84
C ASP A 87 -9.81 -16.69 -12.78
N LEU A 88 -8.65 -16.02 -12.70
CA LEU A 88 -8.40 -14.91 -11.78
C LEU A 88 -8.42 -13.52 -12.46
N ILE A 89 -8.56 -13.44 -13.79
CA ILE A 89 -8.40 -12.18 -14.54
C ILE A 89 -9.31 -11.08 -14.00
N THR A 90 -10.61 -11.35 -13.81
CA THR A 90 -11.57 -10.35 -13.35
C THR A 90 -11.21 -9.80 -11.97
N ASP A 91 -10.78 -10.67 -11.07
CA ASP A 91 -10.41 -10.27 -9.70
C ASP A 91 -9.08 -9.50 -9.67
N ILE A 92 -8.12 -9.90 -10.50
CA ILE A 92 -6.86 -9.18 -10.68
C ILE A 92 -7.14 -7.80 -11.28
N ASP A 93 -7.96 -7.71 -12.32
CA ASP A 93 -8.29 -6.44 -12.96
C ASP A 93 -9.02 -5.50 -11.99
N SER A 94 -9.95 -6.01 -11.19
CA SER A 94 -10.58 -5.23 -10.12
C SER A 94 -9.57 -4.70 -9.10
N PHE A 95 -8.61 -5.52 -8.68
CA PHE A 95 -7.56 -5.10 -7.75
C PHE A 95 -6.66 -4.01 -8.36
N LEU A 96 -6.21 -4.20 -9.61
CA LEU A 96 -5.34 -3.27 -10.32
C LEU A 96 -6.03 -1.92 -10.58
N GLN A 97 -7.30 -1.95 -10.99
CA GLN A 97 -8.09 -0.75 -11.25
C GLN A 97 -8.47 -0.01 -9.97
N GLY A 98 -8.58 -0.71 -8.83
CA GLY A 98 -8.86 -0.09 -7.53
C GLY A 98 -7.68 0.71 -6.97
N LEU A 99 -6.45 0.47 -7.45
CA LEU A 99 -5.22 1.07 -6.91
C LEU A 99 -4.35 1.74 -8.00
N PRO A 100 -4.92 2.62 -8.85
CA PRO A 100 -4.26 3.10 -10.06
C PRO A 100 -3.03 3.98 -9.77
N GLU A 101 -3.03 4.69 -8.64
CA GLU A 101 -1.99 5.65 -8.28
C GLU A 101 -0.84 5.02 -7.46
N ALA A 102 -0.93 3.75 -7.08
CA ALA A 102 0.03 3.12 -6.18
C ALA A 102 1.46 3.09 -6.75
N LYS A 103 1.59 2.83 -8.06
CA LYS A 103 2.90 2.78 -8.74
C LYS A 103 3.56 4.16 -8.80
N ASP A 104 2.77 5.19 -9.12
CA ASP A 104 3.28 6.56 -9.20
C ASP A 104 3.71 7.05 -7.81
N LEU A 105 2.90 6.79 -6.77
CA LEU A 105 3.25 7.12 -5.39
C LEU A 105 4.53 6.40 -4.92
N ARG A 106 4.67 5.11 -5.24
CA ARG A 106 5.89 4.36 -4.95
C ARG A 106 7.12 4.99 -5.59
N ASN A 107 7.03 5.36 -6.86
CA ASN A 107 8.14 6.03 -7.55
C ASN A 107 8.45 7.40 -6.95
N MET A 108 7.43 8.16 -6.54
CA MET A 108 7.64 9.44 -5.85
C MET A 108 8.39 9.25 -4.53
N ARG A 109 8.07 8.21 -3.76
CA ARG A 109 8.71 7.93 -2.46
C ARG A 109 10.11 7.34 -2.57
N GLU A 110 10.41 6.59 -3.62
CA GLU A 110 11.78 6.07 -3.84
C GLU A 110 12.74 7.14 -4.41
N HIS A 111 12.19 8.19 -5.02
CA HIS A 111 12.95 9.28 -5.64
C HIS A 111 12.63 10.63 -5.00
N ASP A 112 12.18 10.64 -3.75
CA ASP A 112 11.71 11.84 -3.03
C ASP A 112 12.76 12.96 -3.03
N VAL A 113 14.03 12.64 -2.81
CA VAL A 113 15.16 13.57 -2.90
C VAL A 113 15.23 14.28 -4.25
N ASP A 114 14.98 13.57 -5.36
CA ASP A 114 15.00 14.17 -6.69
C ASP A 114 13.82 15.12 -6.87
N TYR A 115 12.63 14.75 -6.39
CA TYR A 115 11.46 15.62 -6.40
C TYR A 115 11.65 16.87 -5.54
N PHE A 116 12.21 16.74 -4.34
CA PHE A 116 12.52 17.91 -3.48
C PHE A 116 13.56 18.84 -4.11
N LYS A 117 14.44 18.31 -4.95
CA LYS A 117 15.43 19.09 -5.73
C LYS A 117 14.89 19.63 -7.06
N GLY A 118 13.62 19.38 -7.39
CA GLY A 118 13.03 19.78 -8.67
C GLY A 118 13.55 19.00 -9.88
N LYS A 119 14.18 17.84 -9.65
CA LYS A 119 14.76 16.95 -10.68
C LYS A 119 13.94 15.68 -10.90
N GLY A 120 12.84 15.52 -10.17
CA GLY A 120 11.95 14.38 -10.29
C GLY A 120 11.29 14.34 -11.66
N LYS A 121 11.15 13.13 -12.22
CA LYS A 121 10.36 12.94 -13.43
C LYS A 121 8.89 13.20 -13.12
N ALA A 122 8.17 13.97 -13.94
CA ALA A 122 6.77 14.36 -13.67
C ALA A 122 6.59 15.12 -12.35
N GLN A 123 7.44 16.13 -12.13
CA GLN A 123 7.44 17.02 -10.97
C GLN A 123 6.08 17.64 -10.66
N ASP A 124 5.29 17.95 -11.69
CA ASP A 124 3.93 18.47 -11.61
C ASP A 124 2.97 17.54 -10.87
N ARG A 125 3.27 16.24 -10.83
CA ARG A 125 2.48 15.23 -10.13
C ARG A 125 2.94 15.01 -8.69
N PHE A 126 4.05 15.58 -8.26
CA PHE A 126 4.53 15.37 -6.89
C PHE A 126 3.57 15.96 -5.85
N VAL A 127 2.90 17.07 -6.21
CA VAL A 127 1.89 17.73 -5.40
C VAL A 127 0.51 17.37 -5.94
N LYS A 128 -0.42 17.04 -5.04
CA LYS A 128 -1.82 16.78 -5.35
C LYS A 128 -2.70 17.79 -4.65
N ASN A 129 -3.54 18.46 -5.43
CA ASN A 129 -4.59 19.33 -4.90
C ASN A 129 -5.84 18.49 -4.65
N MET A 130 -6.26 18.44 -3.39
CA MET A 130 -7.53 17.91 -2.92
C MET A 130 -8.49 19.07 -2.61
N PRO A 131 -9.80 18.84 -2.48
CA PRO A 131 -10.78 19.90 -2.25
C PRO A 131 -10.47 20.81 -1.06
N ASP A 132 -9.81 20.29 -0.03
CA ASP A 132 -9.54 20.96 1.24
C ASP A 132 -8.05 20.98 1.63
N ALA A 133 -7.16 20.41 0.81
CA ALA A 133 -5.74 20.30 1.12
C ALA A 133 -4.85 20.25 -0.13
N THR A 134 -3.63 20.75 -0.01
CA THR A 134 -2.55 20.51 -0.98
C THR A 134 -1.51 19.63 -0.31
N ILE A 135 -1.31 18.43 -0.86
CA ILE A 135 -0.52 17.37 -0.23
C ILE A 135 0.53 16.88 -1.22
N ASP A 136 1.79 16.78 -0.79
CA ASP A 136 2.86 16.17 -1.60
C ASP A 136 2.93 14.64 -1.43
N GLY A 137 3.66 13.97 -2.31
CA GLY A 137 3.81 12.50 -2.30
C GLY A 137 4.48 11.90 -1.05
N SER A 138 5.11 12.73 -0.21
CA SER A 138 5.74 12.32 1.05
C SER A 138 4.81 12.46 2.25
N ALA A 139 3.79 13.32 2.17
CA ALA A 139 2.82 13.56 3.22
C ALA A 139 1.71 12.49 3.27
N SER A 140 0.91 12.54 4.34
CA SER A 140 -0.27 11.68 4.52
C SER A 140 -1.43 12.51 5.06
N TYR A 141 -2.64 12.10 4.74
CA TYR A 141 -3.87 12.81 5.04
C TYR A 141 -4.96 11.82 5.45
N SER A 142 -5.75 12.19 6.45
CA SER A 142 -6.85 11.36 6.95
C SER A 142 -8.14 12.16 6.89
N ASP A 143 -9.18 11.59 6.30
CA ASP A 143 -10.53 12.14 6.28
C ASP A 143 -11.59 11.07 6.62
N GLY A 144 -12.86 11.43 6.48
CA GLY A 144 -13.98 10.49 6.64
C GLY A 144 -13.97 9.32 5.65
N ASN A 145 -13.15 9.37 4.60
CA ASN A 145 -13.00 8.31 3.60
C ASN A 145 -11.81 7.39 3.86
N GLY A 146 -10.97 7.70 4.85
CA GLY A 146 -9.91 6.82 5.33
C GLY A 146 -8.53 7.49 5.37
N TYR A 147 -7.50 6.65 5.39
CA TYR A 147 -6.12 7.10 5.50
C TYR A 147 -5.43 7.10 4.13
N LEU A 148 -5.08 8.29 3.63
CA LEU A 148 -4.47 8.49 2.32
C LEU A 148 -2.98 8.80 2.45
N ILE A 149 -2.16 7.98 1.79
CA ILE A 149 -0.73 8.22 1.65
C ILE A 149 -0.50 9.05 0.38
N GLY A 150 0.19 10.18 0.51
CA GLY A 150 0.44 11.16 -0.55
C GLY A 150 -0.82 11.73 -1.19
N GLY A 151 -1.97 11.68 -0.49
CA GLY A 151 -3.29 12.02 -1.04
C GLY A 151 -3.78 11.07 -2.14
N ARG A 152 -3.16 9.89 -2.30
CA ARG A 152 -3.37 8.99 -3.45
C ARG A 152 -3.83 7.60 -3.02
N LEU A 153 -3.00 6.92 -2.22
CA LEU A 153 -3.24 5.53 -1.86
C LEU A 153 -4.03 5.46 -0.56
N ASN A 154 -5.30 5.07 -0.64
CA ASN A 154 -6.13 4.80 0.52
C ASN A 154 -5.79 3.43 1.12
N VAL A 155 -5.37 3.41 2.39
CA VAL A 155 -4.86 2.22 3.08
C VAL A 155 -5.97 1.19 3.29
N GLN A 156 -7.14 1.61 3.77
CA GLN A 156 -8.30 0.73 3.99
C GLN A 156 -8.75 0.07 2.69
N HIS A 157 -8.88 0.86 1.62
CA HIS A 157 -9.28 0.34 0.31
C HIS A 157 -8.29 -0.71 -0.23
N ALA A 158 -6.98 -0.46 -0.09
CA ALA A 158 -5.95 -1.43 -0.48
C ALA A 158 -5.99 -2.71 0.37
N ILE A 159 -6.24 -2.61 1.68
CA ILE A 159 -6.46 -3.77 2.55
C ILE A 159 -7.67 -4.58 2.08
N ASP A 160 -8.80 -3.93 1.84
CA ASP A 160 -10.05 -4.59 1.42
C ASP A 160 -9.88 -5.28 0.08
N ALA A 161 -9.24 -4.61 -0.89
CA ALA A 161 -8.94 -5.18 -2.19
C ALA A 161 -8.03 -6.42 -2.05
N ALA A 162 -6.99 -6.34 -1.21
CA ALA A 162 -6.09 -7.45 -0.97
C ALA A 162 -6.79 -8.63 -0.27
N GLN A 163 -7.63 -8.36 0.74
CA GLN A 163 -8.39 -9.39 1.46
C GLN A 163 -9.39 -10.12 0.56
N LYS A 164 -10.00 -9.44 -0.41
CA LYS A 164 -10.91 -10.04 -1.39
C LYS A 164 -10.18 -10.98 -2.36
N LEU A 165 -8.99 -10.59 -2.83
CA LEU A 165 -8.23 -11.35 -3.83
C LEU A 165 -7.39 -12.47 -3.22
N TYR A 166 -6.81 -12.25 -2.03
CA TYR A 166 -5.93 -13.20 -1.34
C TYR A 166 -6.46 -14.65 -1.29
N PRO A 167 -7.69 -14.94 -0.81
CA PRO A 167 -8.15 -16.32 -0.66
C PRO A 167 -8.27 -17.05 -2.02
N LYS A 168 -8.55 -16.31 -3.09
CA LYS A 168 -8.63 -16.88 -4.45
C LYS A 168 -7.27 -17.28 -4.97
N VAL A 169 -6.26 -16.43 -4.75
CA VAL A 169 -4.86 -16.73 -5.12
C VAL A 169 -4.32 -17.87 -4.25
N GLU A 170 -4.59 -17.83 -2.93
CA GLU A 170 -4.15 -18.86 -1.98
C GLU A 170 -4.71 -20.23 -2.33
N LYS A 171 -6.02 -20.33 -2.61
CA LYS A 171 -6.68 -21.57 -3.01
C LYS A 171 -5.91 -22.24 -4.15
N VAL A 172 -5.52 -21.48 -5.17
CA VAL A 172 -4.86 -22.10 -6.31
C VAL A 172 -3.40 -22.46 -6.01
N VAL A 173 -2.72 -21.70 -5.16
CA VAL A 173 -1.39 -22.11 -4.70
C VAL A 173 -1.48 -23.46 -3.96
N LEU A 174 -2.53 -23.68 -3.16
CA LEU A 174 -2.73 -24.92 -2.41
C LEU A 174 -3.15 -26.11 -3.27
N GLU A 175 -4.01 -25.90 -4.27
CA GLU A 175 -4.41 -26.95 -5.24
C GLU A 175 -3.21 -27.57 -5.98
N ILE A 176 -2.08 -26.87 -6.03
CA ILE A 176 -0.82 -27.39 -6.62
C ILE A 176 -0.12 -28.37 -5.68
N HIS A 177 -0.27 -28.19 -4.37
CA HIS A 177 0.35 -29.02 -3.33
C HIS A 177 -0.51 -30.24 -2.94
N GLU A 178 -1.78 -30.28 -3.34
CA GLU A 178 -2.67 -31.45 -3.16
C GLU A 178 -2.56 -32.47 -4.31
N ILE A 179 -1.61 -32.29 -5.23
CA ILE A 179 -1.24 -33.26 -6.26
C ILE A 179 0.07 -33.92 -5.82
N GLU A 180 -0.03 -34.83 -4.84
CA GLU A 180 0.93 -35.92 -4.61
C GLU A 180 0.19 -37.26 -4.59
#